data_AF-A0A0V1M165-F1
#
_entry.id   AF-A0A0V1M165-F1
#
_cell.length_a   1.000
_cell.length_b   1.000
_cell.length_c   1.000
_cell.angle_alpha   90.00
_cell.angle_beta   90.00
_cell.angle_gamma   90.00
#
_symmetry.space_group_name_H-M   'P 1'
#
loop_
_entity.id
_entity.type
_entity.pdbx_description
1 polymer ?
#
loop_
_entity_poly.entity_id
_entity_poly.type
_entity_poly.pdbx_seq_one_letter_code
_entity_poly.pdbx_strand_id
1 'polypeptide(L)'
;MIKKKLPPDTLEAWRAFVQELTNEQITSAVFLSFLLNQSQIKGSARKMTAQKPERRSEQGERFMTATIQVDPVGNCVVCCGIHPVESCPRFVELSWPERCKCVRKHGLCFGCLRKGH
;
A
#
# COMPACT_ATOMS: atom_id res chain seq x y z
N MET A 1 1.24 -7.49 -24.50
CA MET A 1 0.31 -8.01 -23.47
C MET A 1 -0.06 -6.99 -22.36
N ILE A 2 -0.01 -5.67 -22.59
CA ILE A 2 -0.40 -4.64 -21.60
C ILE A 2 -1.90 -4.30 -21.65
N LYS A 3 -2.53 -4.44 -22.83
CA LYS A 3 -3.95 -4.16 -23.06
C LYS A 3 -4.91 -4.95 -22.16
N LYS A 4 -4.50 -6.10 -21.60
CA LYS A 4 -5.32 -6.91 -20.68
C LYS A 4 -5.22 -6.50 -19.20
N LYS A 5 -4.30 -5.60 -18.85
CA LYS A 5 -4.04 -5.18 -17.45
C LYS A 5 -4.58 -3.78 -17.12
N LEU A 6 -4.85 -2.97 -18.14
CA LEU A 6 -5.45 -1.65 -17.95
C LEU A 6 -6.98 -1.79 -17.85
N PRO A 7 -7.63 -1.07 -16.93
CA PRO A 7 -9.08 -0.96 -16.91
C PRO A 7 -9.62 -0.54 -18.29
N PRO A 8 -10.75 -1.08 -18.75
CA PRO A 8 -11.36 -0.69 -20.03
C PRO A 8 -11.51 0.83 -20.16
N ASP A 9 -11.97 1.49 -19.10
CA ASP A 9 -12.16 2.96 -19.08
C ASP A 9 -10.86 3.74 -19.29
N THR A 10 -9.75 3.26 -18.71
CA THR A 10 -8.43 3.88 -18.88
C THR A 10 -7.92 3.70 -20.31
N LEU A 11 -8.23 2.57 -20.95
CA LEU A 11 -7.87 2.34 -22.36
C LEU A 11 -8.66 3.24 -23.31
N GLU A 12 -9.96 3.38 -23.11
CA GLU A 12 -10.79 4.26 -23.94
C GLU A 12 -10.38 5.74 -23.76
N ALA A 13 -10.12 6.17 -22.54
CA ALA A 13 -9.60 7.52 -22.28
C ALA A 13 -8.20 7.74 -22.91
N TRP A 14 -7.33 6.74 -22.90
CA TRP A 14 -6.04 6.81 -23.59
C TRP A 14 -6.22 6.92 -25.11
N ARG A 15 -7.14 6.14 -25.69
CA ARG A 15 -7.45 6.21 -27.13
C ARG A 15 -7.95 7.59 -27.53
N ALA A 16 -8.86 8.18 -26.76
CA ALA A 16 -9.35 9.54 -26.99
C ALA A 16 -8.21 10.56 -26.86
N PHE A 17 -7.34 10.41 -25.86
CA PHE A 17 -6.20 11.30 -25.66
C PHE A 17 -5.24 11.28 -26.86
N VAL A 18 -4.89 10.09 -27.39
CA VAL A 18 -3.94 9.98 -28.51
C VAL A 18 -4.51 10.35 -29.88
N GLN A 19 -5.84 10.52 -30.02
CA GLN A 19 -6.42 11.01 -31.28
C GLN A 19 -5.89 12.40 -31.65
N GLU A 20 -5.52 13.20 -30.65
CA GLU A 20 -4.99 14.56 -30.82
C GLU A 20 -3.46 14.61 -30.92
N LEU A 21 -2.76 13.47 -30.81
CA LEU A 21 -1.29 13.41 -30.88
C LEU A 21 -0.81 12.80 -32.20
N THR A 22 0.29 13.36 -32.73
CA THR A 22 1.02 12.75 -33.84
C THR A 22 1.81 11.54 -33.34
N ASN A 23 2.06 10.55 -34.23
CA ASN A 23 2.79 9.32 -33.87
C ASN A 23 4.18 9.60 -33.25
N GLU A 24 4.84 10.69 -33.65
CA GLU A 24 6.14 11.10 -33.10
C GLU A 24 6.05 11.55 -31.64
N GLN A 25 4.88 12.06 -31.21
CA GLN A 25 4.66 12.49 -29.83
C GLN A 25 4.16 11.36 -28.92
N ILE A 26 3.70 10.22 -29.47
CA ILE A 26 3.23 9.06 -28.69
C ILE A 26 4.44 8.27 -28.19
N THR A 27 5.07 8.79 -27.14
CA THR A 27 6.18 8.14 -26.45
C THR A 27 5.71 7.41 -25.20
N SER A 28 6.54 6.49 -24.70
CA SER A 28 6.31 5.82 -23.41
C SER A 28 6.21 6.81 -22.24
N ALA A 29 6.95 7.93 -22.31
CA ALA A 29 6.89 8.99 -21.30
C ALA A 29 5.51 9.66 -21.26
N VAL A 30 4.93 9.97 -22.41
CA VAL A 30 3.57 10.56 -22.50
C VAL A 30 2.52 9.58 -21.95
N PHE A 31 2.67 8.29 -22.24
CA PHE A 31 1.80 7.26 -21.68
C PHE A 31 1.89 7.17 -20.15
N LEU A 32 3.10 7.22 -19.59
CA LEU A 32 3.28 7.20 -18.13
C LEU A 32 2.70 8.45 -17.46
N SER A 33 2.93 9.63 -18.03
CA SER A 33 2.35 10.89 -17.55
C SER A 33 0.82 10.87 -17.54
N PHE A 34 0.20 10.30 -18.58
CA PHE A 34 -1.25 10.11 -18.64
C PHE A 34 -1.78 9.22 -17.50
N LEU A 35 -1.12 8.07 -17.25
CA LEU A 35 -1.52 7.17 -16.17
C LEU A 35 -1.37 7.83 -14.78
N LEU A 36 -0.28 8.57 -14.57
CA LEU A 36 -0.06 9.29 -13.33
C LEU A 36 -1.15 10.34 -13.09
N ASN A 37 -1.53 11.11 -14.10
CA ASN A 37 -2.61 12.09 -13.99
C ASN A 37 -3.97 11.43 -13.65
N GLN A 38 -4.32 10.31 -14.30
CA GLN A 38 -5.54 9.57 -13.96
C GLN A 38 -5.57 9.09 -12.49
N SER A 39 -4.44 8.64 -11.94
CA SER A 39 -4.37 8.18 -10.56
C SER A 39 -4.57 9.30 -9.53
N GLN A 40 -4.10 10.52 -9.82
CA GLN A 40 -4.28 11.68 -8.95
C GLN A 40 -5.74 12.14 -8.91
N ILE A 41 -6.42 12.12 -10.07
CA ILE A 41 -7.82 12.52 -10.18
C ILE A 41 -8.73 11.54 -9.41
N LYS A 42 -8.46 10.22 -9.48
CA LYS A 42 -9.25 9.20 -8.74
C LYS A 42 -8.85 9.05 -7.26
N GLY A 43 -7.63 9.41 -6.88
CA GLY A 43 -7.13 9.31 -5.49
C GLY A 43 -7.54 10.47 -4.57
N SER A 44 -8.09 11.56 -5.11
CA SER A 44 -8.46 12.77 -4.35
C SER A 44 -9.70 12.57 -3.44
N ALA A 45 -10.49 11.53 -3.67
CA ALA A 45 -11.70 11.23 -2.89
C ALA A 45 -11.46 10.36 -1.64
N ARG A 46 -10.46 10.68 -0.80
CA ARG A 46 -10.44 10.22 0.60
C ARG A 46 -9.50 11.04 1.49
N LYS A 47 -9.85 12.31 1.73
CA LYS A 47 -9.49 12.97 3.00
C LYS A 47 -10.70 12.94 3.93
N MET A 48 -10.90 11.80 4.60
CA MET A 48 -11.65 11.81 5.85
C MET A 48 -10.66 12.23 6.94
N THR A 49 -10.75 13.50 7.32
CA THR A 49 -10.18 14.01 8.56
C THR A 49 -10.84 13.28 9.72
N ALA A 50 -10.13 12.33 10.31
CA ALA A 50 -10.53 11.75 11.59
C ALA A 50 -10.43 12.85 12.66
N GLN A 51 -11.57 13.47 12.97
CA GLN A 51 -11.68 14.37 14.11
C GLN A 51 -11.37 13.56 15.39
N LYS A 52 -10.32 13.98 16.07
CA LYS A 52 -10.00 13.64 17.46
C LYS A 52 -11.10 14.20 18.37
N PRO A 53 -11.75 13.40 19.23
CA PRO A 53 -12.42 13.93 20.40
C PRO A 53 -11.43 13.97 21.56
N GLU A 54 -11.28 15.17 22.09
CA GLU A 54 -10.53 15.48 23.29
C GLU A 54 -11.20 14.90 24.55
N ARG A 55 -10.35 14.64 25.55
CA ARG A 55 -10.59 13.98 26.83
C ARG A 55 -11.72 14.62 27.66
N ARG A 56 -12.46 13.82 28.42
CA ARG A 56 -12.90 14.17 29.78
C ARG A 56 -12.74 12.99 30.73
N SER A 57 -12.09 13.30 31.84
CA SER A 57 -11.85 12.46 33.02
C SER A 57 -13.14 12.30 33.82
N GLU A 58 -13.36 11.14 34.45
CA GLU A 58 -13.50 10.99 35.91
C GLU A 58 -14.14 9.63 36.31
N GLN A 59 -13.39 8.92 37.14
CA GLN A 59 -13.84 8.13 38.29
C GLN A 59 -14.54 6.77 38.06
N GLY A 60 -13.87 5.72 38.53
CA GLY A 60 -14.44 4.40 38.71
C GLY A 60 -13.37 3.32 38.84
N GLU A 61 -12.68 3.30 39.98
CA GLU A 61 -11.77 2.22 40.36
C GLU A 61 -12.51 0.88 40.36
N ARG A 62 -12.25 0.08 39.34
CA ARG A 62 -12.40 -1.37 39.39
C ARG A 62 -11.09 -1.95 38.89
N PHE A 63 -10.28 -2.44 39.83
CA PHE A 63 -9.09 -3.23 39.55
C PHE A 63 -9.54 -4.55 38.90
N MET A 64 -9.81 -4.52 37.60
CA MET A 64 -9.74 -5.70 36.74
C MET A 64 -8.35 -5.71 36.16
N THR A 65 -7.49 -6.58 36.67
CA THR A 65 -6.22 -6.91 36.03
C THR A 65 -6.54 -7.64 34.74
N ALA A 66 -6.89 -6.87 33.70
CA ALA A 66 -6.84 -7.35 32.34
C ALA A 66 -5.37 -7.66 32.07
N THR A 67 -5.04 -8.94 31.91
CA THR A 67 -3.82 -9.33 31.21
C THR A 67 -3.99 -8.81 29.79
N ILE A 68 -3.61 -7.55 29.56
CA ILE A 68 -3.30 -7.07 28.22
C ILE A 68 -2.15 -7.97 27.79
N GLN A 69 -2.45 -8.96 26.94
CA GLN A 69 -1.42 -9.55 26.11
C GLN A 69 -0.92 -8.39 25.26
N VAL A 70 0.11 -7.72 25.78
CA VAL A 70 0.91 -6.78 25.01
C VAL A 70 1.52 -7.68 23.95
N ASP A 71 0.94 -7.66 22.74
CA ASP A 71 1.55 -8.24 21.56
C ASP A 71 3.03 -7.81 21.60
N PRO A 72 4.00 -8.75 21.60
CA PRO A 72 5.39 -8.39 21.75
C PRO A 72 5.70 -7.31 20.73
N VAL A 73 6.13 -6.15 21.23
CA VAL A 73 6.56 -5.03 20.41
C VAL A 73 7.73 -5.55 19.57
N GLY A 74 7.41 -6.04 18.37
CA GLY A 74 8.35 -6.59 17.42
C GLY A 74 8.29 -8.10 17.17
N ASN A 75 7.58 -8.51 16.12
CA ASN A 75 7.67 -9.86 15.55
C ASN A 75 7.96 -9.78 14.05
N CYS A 76 9.16 -9.32 13.68
CA CYS A 76 9.58 -9.45 12.28
C CYS A 76 9.56 -10.93 11.89
N VAL A 77 8.64 -11.35 11.03
CA VAL A 77 8.49 -12.76 10.65
C VAL A 77 9.68 -13.31 9.86
N VAL A 78 10.60 -12.43 9.43
CA VAL A 78 11.79 -12.78 8.64
C VAL A 78 12.98 -13.09 9.53
N CYS A 79 13.18 -12.34 10.62
CA CYS A 79 14.37 -12.47 11.48
C CYS A 79 14.10 -12.54 12.98
N CYS A 80 12.82 -12.54 13.38
CA CYS A 80 12.35 -12.49 14.77
C CYS A 80 12.84 -11.25 15.54
N GLY A 81 13.22 -10.17 14.85
CA GLY A 81 13.67 -8.92 15.45
C GLY A 81 12.55 -7.96 15.80
N ILE A 82 12.90 -6.96 16.62
CA ILE A 82 11.98 -5.91 17.07
C ILE A 82 11.90 -4.77 16.04
N HIS A 83 11.29 -5.06 14.90
CA HIS A 83 11.03 -4.10 13.84
C HIS A 83 9.93 -4.61 12.89
N PRO A 84 9.27 -3.72 12.11
CA PRO A 84 8.40 -4.16 11.02
C PRO A 84 9.23 -4.78 9.87
N VAL A 85 8.60 -5.66 9.09
CA VAL A 85 9.27 -6.38 7.97
C VAL A 85 9.87 -5.40 6.95
N GLU A 86 9.23 -4.26 6.73
CA GLU A 86 9.71 -3.18 5.85
C GLU A 86 11.08 -2.62 6.23
N SER A 87 11.44 -2.68 7.52
CA SER A 87 12.72 -2.21 8.05
C SER A 87 13.71 -3.35 8.31
N CYS A 88 13.38 -4.59 7.94
CA CYS A 88 14.23 -5.74 8.20
C CYS A 88 15.41 -5.82 7.22
N PRO A 89 16.69 -5.77 7.68
CA PRO A 89 17.86 -5.88 6.81
C PRO A 89 17.83 -7.13 5.92
N ARG A 90 17.47 -8.27 6.53
CA ARG A 90 17.35 -9.56 5.83
C ARG A 90 16.25 -9.61 4.78
N PHE A 91 15.26 -8.72 4.85
CA PHE A 91 14.19 -8.64 3.85
C PHE A 91 14.56 -7.66 2.73
N VAL A 92 15.15 -6.51 3.07
CA VAL A 92 15.55 -5.50 2.08
C VAL A 92 16.74 -5.95 1.23
N GLU A 93 17.60 -6.82 1.75
CA GLU A 93 18.72 -7.41 0.98
C GLU A 93 18.26 -8.48 -0.02
N LEU A 94 17.04 -9.02 0.10
CA LEU A 94 16.51 -10.00 -0.85
C LEU A 94 16.24 -9.36 -2.22
N SER A 95 16.49 -10.15 -3.27
CA SER A 95 16.05 -9.82 -4.62
C SER A 95 14.52 -9.79 -4.72
N TRP A 96 13.98 -9.12 -5.75
CA TRP A 96 12.53 -9.05 -5.95
C TRP A 96 11.82 -10.42 -5.98
N PRO A 97 12.30 -11.44 -6.73
CA PRO A 97 11.71 -12.77 -6.69
C PRO A 97 11.69 -13.40 -5.30
N GLU A 98 12.76 -13.21 -4.52
CA GLU A 98 12.89 -13.72 -3.17
C GLU A 98 11.94 -13.01 -2.20
N ARG A 99 11.78 -11.68 -2.32
CA ARG A 99 10.77 -10.92 -1.56
C ARG A 99 9.37 -11.45 -1.84
N CYS A 100 9.01 -11.69 -3.11
CA CYS A 100 7.70 -12.26 -3.46
C CYS A 100 7.50 -13.66 -2.87
N LYS A 101 8.56 -14.48 -2.81
CA LYS A 101 8.51 -15.81 -2.17
C LYS A 101 8.34 -15.69 -0.66
N CYS A 102 9.06 -14.76 -0.03
CA CYS A 102 8.99 -14.48 1.40
C CYS A 102 7.58 -13.98 1.79
N VAL A 103 7.05 -12.98 1.10
CA VAL A 103 5.70 -12.45 1.31
C VAL A 103 4.65 -13.56 1.25
N ARG A 104 4.72 -14.44 0.26
CA ARG A 104 3.82 -15.62 0.15
C ARG A 104 4.01 -16.60 1.29
N LYS A 105 5.26 -16.98 1.60
CA LYS A 105 5.59 -17.94 2.65
C LYS A 105 5.04 -17.50 4.01
N HIS A 106 5.08 -16.20 4.28
CA HIS A 106 4.65 -15.65 5.57
C HIS A 106 3.22 -15.08 5.56
N GLY A 107 2.49 -15.21 4.44
CA GLY A 107 1.10 -14.74 4.32
C GLY A 107 0.95 -13.23 4.49
N LEU A 108 1.89 -12.45 3.96
CA LEU A 108 1.89 -10.99 4.08
C LEU A 108 1.20 -10.33 2.87
N CYS A 109 0.72 -9.11 3.05
CA CYS A 109 0.37 -8.23 1.94
C CYS A 109 1.57 -7.99 1.04
N PHE A 110 1.40 -7.99 -0.28
CA PHE A 110 2.42 -7.49 -1.19
C PHE A 110 2.61 -5.96 -1.10
N GLY A 111 1.58 -5.22 -0.70
CA GLY A 111 1.61 -3.76 -0.61
C GLY A 111 2.12 -3.25 0.74
N CYS A 112 1.50 -3.70 1.83
CA CYS A 112 1.79 -3.18 3.18
C CYS A 112 2.63 -4.11 4.07
N LEU A 113 3.00 -5.31 3.60
CA LEU A 113 3.78 -6.31 4.34
C LEU A 113 3.17 -6.73 5.70
N ARG A 114 1.87 -6.52 5.90
CA ARG A 114 1.11 -6.92 7.11
C ARG A 114 0.16 -8.08 6.82
N LYS A 115 -0.31 -8.76 7.86
CA LYS A 115 -1.31 -9.84 7.78
C LYS A 115 -2.75 -9.28 7.93
N GLY A 116 -3.76 -10.07 7.55
CA GLY A 116 -5.16 -9.85 7.96
C GLY A 116 -6.00 -8.94 7.07
N HIS A 117 -5.67 -8.82 5.78
CA HIS A 117 -6.46 -8.10 4.77
C HIS A 117 -6.60 -8.98 3.52
#